data_AF-A0A9P0E045-F1
#
_entry.id   AF-A0A9P0E045-F1
#
_cell.length_a   1.000
_cell.length_b   1.000
_cell.length_c   1.000
_cell.angle_alpha   90.00
_cell.angle_beta   90.00
_cell.angle_gamma   90.00
#
_symmetry.space_group_name_H-M   'P 1'
#
loop_
_entity.id
_entity.type
_entity.pdbx_description
1 polymer ?
#
loop_
_entity_poly.entity_id
_entity_poly.type
_entity_poly.pdbx_seq_one_letter_code
_entity_poly.pdbx_strand_id
1 'polypeptide(L)'
;MFKLPVRSFYNSTKLHKKIPINLKGKSKSSQEWLIRQLKDPYVENARIKNYRSRSAFKLLEIDAKHKILCPGQCVIDCGAAPGGWTQVAVEKTNAALADKHAEQGFVVGIDRLQIFPIEGAVLLSGCDFREKSSHEKLHDALQGRKVDVVLSDMAPNATGIKTMDHDAIVSLAYEFIRLEFF
;
A
#
# COMPACT_ATOMS: atom_id res chain seq x y z
N MET A 1 20.53 -12.09 40.44
CA MET A 1 21.37 -11.28 39.54
C MET A 1 21.23 -11.85 38.13
N PHE A 2 20.28 -11.34 37.34
CA PHE A 2 19.95 -11.87 36.01
C PHE A 2 20.82 -11.19 34.94
N LYS A 3 21.58 -11.99 34.17
CA LYS A 3 22.30 -11.52 32.98
C LYS A 3 21.30 -11.27 31.84
N LEU A 4 21.22 -10.03 31.38
CA LEU A 4 20.50 -9.70 30.15
C LEU A 4 21.25 -10.27 28.92
N PRO A 5 20.56 -10.89 27.95
CA PRO A 5 21.19 -11.34 26.73
C PRO A 5 21.54 -10.13 25.86
N VAL A 6 22.83 -9.94 25.59
CA VAL A 6 23.31 -8.99 24.59
C VAL A 6 22.93 -9.53 23.22
N ARG A 7 21.93 -8.93 22.56
CA ARG A 7 21.65 -9.22 21.15
C ARG A 7 22.73 -8.55 20.31
N SER A 8 23.62 -9.36 19.74
CA SER A 8 24.56 -8.91 18.71
C SER A 8 23.78 -8.57 17.43
N PHE A 9 23.86 -7.32 16.99
CA PHE A 9 23.33 -6.90 15.69
C PHE A 9 24.33 -7.29 14.60
N TYR A 10 23.91 -8.16 13.68
CA TYR A 10 24.68 -8.49 12.48
C TYR A 10 24.29 -7.52 11.35
N ASN A 11 25.14 -6.53 11.07
CA ASN A 11 25.04 -5.75 9.84
C ASN A 11 25.65 -6.53 8.67
N SER A 12 24.88 -7.45 8.08
CA SER A 12 25.23 -7.96 6.74
C SER A 12 24.63 -7.03 5.69
N THR A 13 25.47 -6.14 5.14
CA THR A 13 25.13 -5.23 4.02
C THR A 13 25.07 -5.94 2.65
N LYS A 14 25.01 -7.27 2.61
CA LYS A 14 24.69 -8.02 1.38
C LYS A 14 23.31 -8.63 1.53
N LEU A 15 22.31 -7.95 0.98
CA LEU A 15 21.03 -8.56 0.62
C LEU A 15 21.31 -9.63 -0.43
N HIS A 16 21.67 -10.85 0.01
CA HIS A 16 21.77 -11.98 -0.88
C HIS A 16 20.37 -12.22 -1.45
N LYS A 17 20.20 -11.88 -2.72
CA LYS A 17 19.03 -12.23 -3.52
C LYS A 17 18.91 -13.75 -3.50
N LYS A 18 18.08 -14.29 -2.59
CA LYS A 18 17.75 -15.72 -2.57
C LYS A 18 16.96 -16.03 -3.83
N ILE A 19 17.65 -16.55 -4.84
CA ILE A 19 17.02 -17.10 -6.04
C ILE A 19 16.60 -18.53 -5.66
N PRO A 20 15.30 -18.85 -5.58
CA PRO A 20 14.87 -20.19 -5.27
C PRO A 20 15.28 -21.13 -6.42
N ILE A 21 16.21 -22.04 -6.12
CA ILE A 21 16.77 -23.02 -7.06
C ILE A 21 15.88 -24.25 -7.26
N ASN A 22 14.78 -24.38 -6.51
CA ASN A 22 13.91 -25.54 -6.60
C ASN A 22 12.43 -25.16 -6.36
N LEU A 23 11.71 -24.86 -7.44
CA LEU A 23 10.28 -24.54 -7.42
C LEU A 23 9.42 -25.81 -7.62
N LYS A 24 9.84 -26.93 -7.03
CA LYS A 24 9.08 -28.19 -7.06
C LYS A 24 7.65 -27.95 -6.58
N GLY A 25 6.66 -28.38 -7.38
CA GLY A 25 5.23 -28.24 -7.09
C GLY A 25 4.54 -26.99 -7.63
N LYS A 26 5.25 -26.07 -8.31
CA LYS A 26 4.63 -24.91 -8.99
C LYS A 26 4.56 -25.13 -10.51
N SER A 27 3.49 -24.66 -11.14
CA SER A 27 3.33 -24.67 -12.60
C SER A 27 4.42 -23.82 -13.28
N LYS A 28 4.76 -24.13 -14.54
CA LYS A 28 5.75 -23.38 -15.33
C LYS A 28 5.45 -21.87 -15.35
N SER A 29 4.18 -21.49 -15.52
CA SER A 29 3.74 -20.09 -15.50
C SER A 29 3.97 -19.41 -14.15
N SER A 30 3.74 -20.12 -13.04
CA SER A 30 4.01 -19.62 -11.69
C SER A 30 5.52 -19.44 -11.45
N GLN A 31 6.34 -20.34 -11.96
CA GLN A 31 7.80 -20.24 -11.88
C GLN A 31 8.34 -19.05 -12.66
N GLU A 32 7.89 -18.86 -13.90
CA GLU A 32 8.27 -17.71 -14.73
C GLU A 32 7.84 -16.39 -14.11
N TRP A 33 6.62 -16.31 -13.55
CA TRP A 33 6.14 -15.13 -12.84
C TRP A 33 7.05 -14.77 -11.66
N LEU A 34 7.43 -15.77 -10.84
CA LEU A 34 8.31 -15.55 -9.69
C LEU A 34 9.71 -15.07 -10.12
N ILE A 35 10.26 -15.66 -11.19
CA ILE A 35 11.56 -15.23 -11.74
C ILE A 35 11.47 -13.78 -12.25
N ARG A 36 10.39 -13.39 -12.93
CA ARG A 36 10.17 -12.00 -13.37
C ARG A 36 10.09 -11.04 -12.18
N GLN A 37 9.30 -11.38 -11.15
CA GLN A 37 9.20 -10.59 -9.93
C GLN A 37 10.55 -10.41 -9.25
N LEU A 38 11.35 -11.48 -9.16
CA LEU A 38 12.69 -11.39 -8.58
C LEU A 38 13.63 -10.53 -9.42
N LYS A 39 13.49 -10.52 -10.76
CA LYS A 39 14.32 -9.71 -11.66
C LYS A 39 13.89 -8.24 -11.76
N ASP A 40 12.75 -7.88 -11.19
CA ASP A 40 12.18 -6.55 -11.29
C ASP A 40 13.00 -5.52 -10.50
N PRO A 41 13.56 -4.47 -11.16
CA PRO A 41 14.39 -3.47 -10.48
C PRO A 41 13.62 -2.70 -9.40
N TYR A 42 12.30 -2.56 -9.55
CA TYR A 42 11.49 -1.84 -8.57
C TYR A 42 11.26 -2.65 -7.29
N VAL A 43 11.37 -3.99 -7.33
CA VAL A 43 11.34 -4.82 -6.11
C VAL A 43 12.61 -4.56 -5.30
N GLU A 44 13.75 -4.46 -5.96
CA GLU A 44 15.01 -4.11 -5.31
C GLU A 44 14.99 -2.67 -4.79
N ASN A 45 14.54 -1.71 -5.62
CA ASN A 45 14.41 -0.32 -5.20
C ASN A 45 13.43 -0.14 -4.04
N ALA A 46 12.33 -0.90 -3.99
CA ALA A 46 11.39 -0.85 -2.86
C ALA A 46 12.08 -1.26 -1.57
N ARG A 47 12.91 -2.31 -1.60
CA ARG A 47 13.70 -2.74 -0.43
C ARG A 47 14.73 -1.69 -0.03
N ILE A 48 15.47 -1.14 -0.99
CA ILE A 48 16.49 -0.10 -0.73
C ILE A 48 15.85 1.15 -0.12
N LYS A 49 14.69 1.57 -0.63
CA LYS A 49 13.93 2.73 -0.13
C LYS A 49 12.98 2.41 1.02
N ASN A 50 13.00 1.18 1.53
CA ASN A 50 12.14 0.71 2.62
C ASN A 50 10.61 0.88 2.36
N TYR A 51 10.20 0.83 1.09
CA TYR A 51 8.80 0.69 0.72
C TYR A 51 8.35 -0.77 0.77
N ARG A 52 7.14 -1.00 1.26
CA ARG A 52 6.55 -2.34 1.44
C ARG A 52 6.18 -3.03 0.15
N SER A 53 5.99 -2.28 -0.93
CA SER A 53 5.68 -2.81 -2.25
C SER A 53 6.34 -2.00 -3.35
N ARG A 54 6.52 -2.64 -4.52
CA ARG A 54 6.94 -1.96 -5.74
C ARG A 54 5.88 -1.02 -6.30
N SER A 55 4.62 -1.13 -5.86
CA SER A 55 3.54 -0.24 -6.34
C SER A 55 3.69 1.19 -5.82
N ALA A 56 4.44 1.42 -4.73
CA ALA A 56 4.78 2.77 -4.25
C ALA A 56 5.35 3.67 -5.36
N PHE A 57 6.17 3.10 -6.26
CA PHE A 57 6.74 3.85 -7.38
C PHE A 57 5.69 4.35 -8.38
N LYS A 58 4.56 3.64 -8.55
CA LYS A 58 3.46 4.14 -9.38
C LYS A 58 2.92 5.46 -8.82
N LEU A 59 2.64 5.51 -7.52
CA LEU A 59 2.11 6.71 -6.88
C LEU A 59 3.13 7.84 -6.87
N LEU A 60 4.42 7.54 -6.63
CA LEU A 60 5.50 8.52 -6.74
C LEU A 60 5.60 9.11 -8.16
N GLU A 61 5.46 8.29 -9.20
CA GLU A 61 5.46 8.75 -10.60
C GLU A 61 4.22 9.61 -10.92
N ILE A 62 3.03 9.19 -10.47
CA ILE A 62 1.79 9.96 -10.59
C ILE A 62 1.93 11.32 -9.90
N ASP A 63 2.37 11.34 -8.64
CA ASP A 63 2.56 12.56 -7.87
C ASP A 63 3.65 13.46 -8.46
N ALA A 64 4.74 12.89 -8.97
CA ALA A 64 5.78 13.67 -9.64
C ALA A 64 5.23 14.46 -10.82
N LYS A 65 4.30 13.86 -11.58
CA LYS A 65 3.69 14.47 -12.78
C LYS A 65 2.52 15.39 -12.46
N HIS A 66 1.68 15.03 -11.48
CA HIS A 66 0.39 15.67 -11.26
C HIS A 66 0.29 16.47 -9.96
N LYS A 67 1.27 16.33 -9.05
CA LYS A 67 1.32 17.05 -7.76
C LYS A 67 0.02 16.89 -6.97
N ILE A 68 -0.45 15.66 -6.88
CA ILE A 68 -1.73 15.33 -6.25
C ILE A 68 -1.63 15.27 -4.72
N LEU A 69 -0.43 15.12 -4.16
CA LEU A 69 -0.21 15.04 -2.72
C LEU A 69 0.65 16.21 -2.21
N CYS A 70 0.14 16.89 -1.19
CA CYS A 70 0.77 18.02 -0.51
C CYS A 70 0.67 17.88 1.02
N PRO A 71 1.59 18.48 1.78
CA PRO A 71 1.47 18.57 3.24
C PRO A 71 0.11 19.11 3.69
N GLY A 72 -0.42 18.60 4.80
CA GLY A 72 -1.70 19.02 5.37
C GLY A 72 -2.94 18.29 4.82
N GLN A 73 -2.83 17.58 3.69
CA GLN A 73 -3.99 16.92 3.08
C GLN A 73 -4.49 15.71 3.86
N CYS A 74 -5.81 15.53 3.84
CA CYS A 74 -6.50 14.33 4.27
C CYS A 74 -6.66 13.35 3.09
N VAL A 75 -6.08 12.16 3.22
CA VAL A 75 -5.97 11.16 2.15
C VAL A 75 -6.57 9.83 2.58
N ILE A 76 -7.36 9.24 1.68
CA ILE A 76 -7.85 7.86 1.80
C ILE A 76 -7.12 6.99 0.78
N ASP A 77 -6.53 5.87 1.22
CA ASP A 77 -5.88 4.86 0.38
C ASP A 77 -6.72 3.57 0.35
N CYS A 78 -7.45 3.35 -0.75
CA CYS A 78 -8.29 2.17 -0.94
C CYS A 78 -7.51 1.05 -1.64
N GLY A 79 -7.54 -0.15 -1.06
CA GLY A 79 -6.66 -1.24 -1.51
C GLY A 79 -5.25 -1.11 -0.95
N ALA A 80 -5.16 -0.65 0.30
CA ALA A 80 -3.92 -0.23 0.91
C ALA A 80 -2.91 -1.38 1.13
N ALA A 81 -3.31 -2.65 1.21
CA ALA A 81 -2.38 -3.74 1.52
C ALA A 81 -1.37 -3.96 0.38
N PRO A 82 -0.05 -4.06 0.66
CA PRO A 82 0.59 -4.18 1.98
C PRO A 82 1.00 -2.85 2.66
N GLY A 83 0.74 -1.71 2.02
CA GLY A 83 0.91 -0.37 2.57
C GLY A 83 1.85 0.54 1.78
N GLY A 84 2.22 0.18 0.55
CA GLY A 84 3.21 0.95 -0.23
C GLY A 84 2.70 2.33 -0.65
N TRP A 85 1.43 2.45 -1.05
CA TRP A 85 0.82 3.75 -1.36
C TRP A 85 0.57 4.54 -0.08
N THR A 86 0.13 3.90 0.99
CA THR A 86 -0.04 4.52 2.30
C THR A 86 1.26 5.15 2.82
N GLN A 87 2.42 4.48 2.67
CA GLN A 87 3.72 5.05 3.03
C GLN A 87 4.01 6.33 2.25
N VAL A 88 3.80 6.31 0.93
CA VAL A 88 4.00 7.49 0.08
C VAL A 88 3.03 8.61 0.47
N ALA A 89 1.76 8.30 0.76
CA ALA A 89 0.79 9.28 1.22
C ALA A 89 1.24 9.94 2.53
N VAL A 90 1.65 9.17 3.54
CA VAL A 90 2.16 9.70 4.82
C VAL A 90 3.35 10.63 4.62
N GLU A 91 4.33 10.20 3.80
CA GLU A 91 5.53 10.99 3.50
C GLU A 91 5.16 12.32 2.81
N LYS A 92 4.26 12.28 1.83
CA LYS A 92 3.90 13.44 1.01
C LYS A 92 2.98 14.43 1.71
N THR A 93 2.13 13.95 2.60
CA THR A 93 1.21 14.80 3.37
C THR A 93 1.75 15.20 4.73
N ASN A 94 2.96 14.77 5.09
CA ASN A 94 3.57 15.02 6.40
C ASN A 94 2.70 14.51 7.56
N ALA A 95 1.97 13.41 7.37
CA ALA A 95 1.03 12.90 8.37
C ALA A 95 1.72 12.37 9.65
N ALA A 96 2.96 11.89 9.51
CA ALA A 96 3.82 11.51 10.64
C ALA A 96 4.54 12.71 11.30
N LEU A 97 4.28 13.95 10.86
CA LEU A 97 4.89 15.18 11.37
C LEU A 97 6.43 15.14 11.36
N ALA A 98 7.02 14.60 10.28
CA ALA A 98 8.46 14.50 10.10
C ALA A 98 9.09 15.88 9.86
N ASP A 99 8.37 16.78 9.17
CA ASP A 99 8.71 18.19 9.03
C ASP A 99 7.85 19.05 9.98
N LYS A 100 8.51 19.73 10.92
CA LYS A 100 7.84 20.60 11.92
C LYS A 100 7.40 21.95 11.34
N HIS A 101 7.86 22.29 10.14
CA HIS A 101 7.57 23.56 9.47
C HIS A 101 6.45 23.43 8.43
N ALA A 102 5.96 22.22 8.17
CA ALA A 102 4.88 21.95 7.24
C ALA A 102 3.61 21.48 7.98
N GLU A 103 2.44 21.70 7.38
CA GLU A 103 1.16 21.26 7.94
C GLU A 103 1.10 19.73 8.05
N GLN A 104 0.46 19.23 9.11
CA GLN A 104 0.28 17.80 9.32
C GLN A 104 -0.94 17.30 8.54
N GLY A 105 -0.72 16.36 7.63
CA GLY A 105 -1.80 15.66 6.95
C GLY A 105 -2.44 14.57 7.80
N PHE A 106 -3.43 13.90 7.21
CA PHE A 106 -4.09 12.75 7.81
C PHE A 106 -4.27 11.66 6.76
N VAL A 107 -3.88 10.43 7.08
CA VAL A 107 -3.94 9.32 6.12
C VAL A 107 -4.73 8.16 6.71
N VAL A 108 -5.71 7.66 5.97
CA VAL A 108 -6.45 6.45 6.30
C VAL A 108 -6.26 5.42 5.18
N GLY A 109 -5.72 4.25 5.51
CA GLY A 109 -5.63 3.11 4.59
C GLY A 109 -6.71 2.08 4.88
N ILE A 110 -7.40 1.58 3.85
CA ILE A 110 -8.42 0.54 3.97
C ILE A 110 -8.13 -0.62 3.02
N ASP A 111 -8.20 -1.85 3.55
CA ASP A 111 -8.07 -3.06 2.75
C ASP A 111 -8.78 -4.25 3.42
N ARG A 112 -9.25 -5.19 2.60
CA ARG A 112 -9.79 -6.48 3.04
C ARG A 112 -8.72 -7.40 3.64
N LEU A 113 -7.45 -7.17 3.31
CA LEU A 113 -6.30 -7.88 3.83
C LEU A 113 -5.73 -7.17 5.06
N GLN A 114 -4.89 -7.89 5.80
CA GLN A 114 -4.16 -7.31 6.92
C GLN A 114 -3.11 -6.33 6.41
N ILE A 115 -3.09 -5.12 6.99
CA ILE A 115 -2.05 -4.11 6.79
C ILE A 115 -1.25 -4.04 8.09
N PHE A 116 0.08 -4.04 8.00
CA PHE A 116 0.92 -3.83 9.18
C PHE A 116 0.91 -2.33 9.57
N PRO A 117 1.06 -1.97 10.85
CA PRO A 117 1.05 -0.56 11.29
C PRO A 117 2.03 0.33 10.53
N ILE A 118 1.58 1.51 10.08
CA ILE A 118 2.42 2.54 9.46
C ILE A 118 2.28 3.80 10.33
N GLU A 119 3.40 4.34 10.78
CA GLU A 119 3.42 5.58 11.56
C GLU A 119 2.82 6.73 10.74
N GLY A 120 1.95 7.54 11.36
CA GLY A 120 1.24 8.63 10.69
C GLY A 120 -0.01 8.22 9.90
N ALA A 121 -0.39 6.95 9.87
CA ALA A 121 -1.62 6.48 9.21
C ALA A 121 -2.55 5.70 10.15
N VAL A 122 -3.85 5.88 9.96
CA VAL A 122 -4.90 5.01 10.52
C VAL A 122 -5.16 3.88 9.52
N LEU A 123 -5.17 2.63 9.96
CA LEU A 123 -5.30 1.46 9.08
C LEU A 123 -6.53 0.61 9.44
N LEU A 124 -7.48 0.57 8.51
CA LEU A 124 -8.69 -0.25 8.55
C LEU A 124 -8.41 -1.58 7.82
N SER A 125 -7.74 -2.49 8.52
CA SER A 125 -7.47 -3.85 8.02
C SER A 125 -8.72 -4.75 8.08
N GLY A 126 -8.81 -5.73 7.19
CA GLY A 126 -9.92 -6.69 7.18
C GLY A 126 -11.26 -6.06 6.80
N CYS A 127 -11.24 -4.89 6.16
CA CYS A 127 -12.43 -4.13 5.80
C CYS A 127 -12.57 -4.13 4.27
N ASP A 128 -13.62 -4.77 3.75
CA ASP A 128 -13.93 -4.67 2.32
C ASP A 128 -14.55 -3.30 2.05
N PHE A 129 -13.93 -2.53 1.15
CA PHE A 129 -14.36 -1.21 0.76
C PHE A 129 -15.78 -1.18 0.17
N ARG A 130 -16.36 -2.32 -0.24
CA ARG A 130 -17.75 -2.38 -0.72
C ARG A 130 -18.79 -2.38 0.39
N GLU A 131 -18.38 -2.73 1.61
CA GLU A 131 -19.29 -2.99 2.71
C GLU A 131 -19.68 -1.70 3.44
N LYS A 132 -20.96 -1.56 3.75
CA LYS A 132 -21.46 -0.39 4.50
C LYS A 132 -20.76 -0.24 5.86
N SER A 133 -20.50 -1.35 6.54
CA SER A 133 -19.78 -1.35 7.82
C SER A 133 -18.34 -0.82 7.71
N SER A 134 -17.70 -0.98 6.57
CA SER A 134 -16.39 -0.41 6.29
C SER A 134 -16.46 1.10 6.09
N HIS A 135 -17.51 1.59 5.43
CA HIS A 135 -17.76 3.02 5.28
C HIS A 135 -18.04 3.71 6.62
N GLU A 136 -18.78 3.06 7.51
CA GLU A 136 -19.01 3.58 8.88
C GLU A 136 -17.71 3.71 9.65
N LYS A 137 -16.84 2.68 9.63
CA LYS A 137 -15.51 2.75 10.24
C LYS A 137 -14.61 3.83 9.63
N LEU A 138 -14.69 4.01 8.31
CA LEU A 138 -13.95 5.03 7.59
C LEU A 138 -14.42 6.44 7.99
N HIS A 139 -15.74 6.64 8.05
CA HIS A 139 -16.34 7.88 8.51
C HIS A 139 -15.92 8.21 9.96
N ASP A 140 -15.98 7.23 10.86
CA ASP A 140 -15.55 7.40 12.25
C ASP A 140 -14.05 7.71 12.37
N ALA A 141 -13.22 7.08 11.54
CA ALA A 141 -11.79 7.35 11.49
C ALA A 141 -11.46 8.76 10.99
N LEU A 142 -12.25 9.30 10.05
CA LEU A 142 -12.06 10.67 9.54
C LEU A 142 -12.42 11.73 10.58
N GLN A 143 -13.34 11.43 11.50
CA GLN A 143 -13.80 12.36 12.56
C GLN A 143 -14.28 13.72 11.99
N GLY A 144 -15.01 13.69 10.87
CA GLY A 144 -15.53 14.88 10.21
C GLY A 144 -14.50 15.70 9.43
N ARG A 145 -13.26 15.21 9.26
CA ARG A 145 -12.29 15.84 8.36
C ARG A 145 -12.79 15.77 6.91
N LYS A 146 -12.69 16.89 6.21
CA LYS A 146 -12.88 16.92 4.76
C LYS A 146 -11.76 16.11 4.10
N VAL A 147 -12.12 15.29 3.11
CA VAL A 147 -11.16 14.48 2.34
C VAL A 147 -10.69 15.29 1.14
N ASP A 148 -9.37 15.39 0.96
CA ASP A 148 -8.77 16.12 -0.16
C ASP A 148 -8.46 15.18 -1.33
N VAL A 149 -8.03 13.95 -1.03
CA VAL A 149 -7.61 12.97 -2.03
C VAL A 149 -8.09 11.57 -1.66
N VAL A 150 -8.64 10.85 -2.64
CA VAL A 150 -8.93 9.42 -2.55
C VAL A 150 -8.10 8.69 -3.59
N LEU A 151 -7.32 7.71 -3.15
CA LEU A 151 -6.45 6.88 -3.97
C LEU A 151 -7.02 5.47 -4.07
N SER A 152 -6.78 4.80 -5.21
CA SER A 152 -7.07 3.38 -5.36
C SER A 152 -6.01 2.65 -6.20
N ASP A 153 -5.41 1.60 -5.63
CA ASP A 153 -4.65 0.55 -6.36
C ASP A 153 -5.38 -0.80 -6.22
N MET A 154 -6.70 -0.79 -5.98
CA MET A 154 -7.51 -2.00 -5.84
C MET A 154 -7.57 -2.77 -7.16
N ALA A 155 -7.44 -4.10 -7.06
CA ALA A 155 -7.67 -4.99 -8.19
C ALA A 155 -8.40 -6.26 -7.71
N PRO A 156 -9.35 -6.80 -8.51
CA PRO A 156 -9.95 -8.09 -8.21
C PRO A 156 -8.93 -9.22 -8.38
N ASN A 157 -9.24 -10.39 -7.81
CA ASN A 157 -8.43 -11.58 -8.03
C ASN A 157 -8.53 -11.99 -9.51
N ALA A 158 -7.38 -12.14 -10.18
CA ALA A 158 -7.35 -12.59 -11.56
C ALA A 158 -7.84 -14.04 -11.68
N THR A 159 -8.84 -14.25 -12.53
CA THR A 159 -9.36 -15.57 -12.91
C THR A 159 -8.52 -16.21 -14.01
N GLY A 160 -7.80 -15.39 -14.79
CA GLY A 160 -7.07 -15.81 -15.99
C GLY A 160 -7.91 -15.73 -17.27
N ILE A 161 -9.21 -15.44 -17.15
CA ILE A 161 -10.11 -15.21 -18.28
C ILE A 161 -10.17 -13.70 -18.52
N LYS A 162 -9.53 -13.25 -19.61
CA LYS A 162 -9.33 -11.81 -19.89
C LYS A 162 -10.61 -10.98 -19.88
N THR A 163 -11.71 -11.50 -20.41
CA THR A 163 -12.99 -10.77 -20.47
C THR A 163 -13.58 -10.59 -19.08
N MET A 164 -13.63 -11.66 -18.27
CA MET A 164 -14.11 -11.60 -16.90
C MET A 164 -13.24 -10.70 -16.02
N ASP A 165 -11.91 -10.79 -16.17
CA ASP A 165 -10.97 -9.95 -15.43
C ASP A 165 -11.14 -8.47 -15.80
N HIS A 166 -11.41 -8.16 -17.08
CA HIS A 166 -11.73 -6.81 -17.53
C HIS A 166 -13.02 -6.28 -16.90
N ASP A 167 -14.11 -7.06 -16.99
CA ASP A 167 -15.41 -6.67 -16.44
C ASP A 167 -15.34 -6.45 -14.93
N ALA A 168 -14.60 -7.31 -14.21
CA ALA A 168 -14.40 -7.19 -12.77
C ALA A 168 -13.62 -5.92 -12.39
N ILE A 169 -12.58 -5.56 -13.15
CA ILE A 169 -11.82 -4.31 -12.92
C ILE A 169 -12.71 -3.09 -13.17
N VAL A 170 -13.49 -3.11 -14.26
CA VAL A 170 -14.39 -2.01 -14.61
C VAL A 170 -15.49 -1.84 -13.57
N SER A 171 -16.12 -2.93 -13.11
CA SER A 171 -17.14 -2.88 -12.04
C SER A 171 -16.58 -2.28 -10.76
N LEU A 172 -15.40 -2.73 -10.33
CA LEU A 172 -14.72 -2.20 -9.15
C LEU A 172 -14.42 -0.69 -9.27
N ALA A 173 -14.00 -0.22 -10.45
CA ALA A 173 -13.77 1.19 -10.69
C ALA A 173 -15.08 2.01 -10.62
N TYR A 174 -16.17 1.50 -11.17
CA TYR A 174 -17.48 2.16 -11.08
C TYR A 174 -18.00 2.22 -9.65
N GLU A 175 -17.84 1.15 -8.87
CA GLU A 175 -18.19 1.12 -7.45
C GLU A 175 -17.40 2.20 -6.68
N PHE A 176 -16.11 2.33 -6.95
CA PHE A 176 -15.26 3.35 -6.34
C PHE A 176 -15.68 4.78 -6.69
N ILE A 177 -16.04 5.05 -7.95
CA ILE A 177 -16.47 6.41 -8.39
C ILE A 177 -17.86 6.77 -7.86
N ARG A 178 -18.77 5.79 -7.78
CA ARG A 178 -20.15 6.01 -7.31
C ARG A 178 -20.25 6.20 -5.80
N LEU A 179 -19.17 5.93 -5.08
CA LEU A 179 -19.10 6.26 -3.68
C LEU A 179 -19.08 7.78 -3.52
N GLU A 180 -20.20 8.30 -3.03
CA GLU A 180 -20.25 9.66 -2.50
C GLU A 180 -19.37 9.68 -1.26
N PHE A 181 -18.11 10.07 -1.45
CA PHE A 181 -17.26 10.48 -0.35
C PHE A 181 -17.88 11.74 0.27
N PHE A 182 -18.12 11.67 1.57
CA PHE A 182 -18.92 12.61 2.38
C PHE A 182 -18.64 14.10 2.12
#